data_AF-A0A2G3A8V0-F1
#
_entry.id   AF-A0A2G3A8V0-F1
#
_cell.length_a   1.000
_cell.length_b   1.000
_cell.length_c   1.000
_cell.angle_alpha   90.00
_cell.angle_beta   90.00
_cell.angle_gamma   90.00
#
_symmetry.space_group_name_H-M   'P 1'
#
loop_
_entity.id
_entity.type
_entity.pdbx_description
1 polymer ?
#
loop_
_entity_poly.entity_id
_entity_poly.type
_entity_poly.pdbx_seq_one_letter_code
_entity_poly.pdbx_strand_id
1 'polypeptide(L)'
;MASPSQFPDDFRCPISLEIMSDPVILSSGHTFDRSSIQRWLDSGHRTCPITKLPISDPVSLIPNHALRSLISNYTLVSFPKPLSYPEPKSLIQTLIAASSPLDSKLNSLDKLSKLSKRDSAIRRKLTESGAVSAVLNCVDFDDDSGGFQEKALHLLLNLSLDDDNKVGLVAEGVVGKVVATLRRDAILGLISLLWGGNGRERKEAATALYTLSSFPDNRVRAVENRAVPILIQNANSGLGRAVEVLGLLAKCKEGRQEMIKFGGLLEILIKFLKNGSSRAVQYALLTISLLCNYSERMRVLVVREGVFEICVGLLEDDNEKVRRNANSLIQVLQGKRLSL
;
A
#
# COMPACT_ATOMS: atom_id res chain seq x y z
N MET A 1 35.40 25.32 8.52
CA MET A 1 34.22 24.48 8.19
C MET A 1 33.02 25.13 8.88
N ALA A 2 32.16 25.82 8.15
CA ALA A 2 30.93 26.39 8.71
C ALA A 2 29.79 25.38 8.52
N SER A 3 29.15 24.99 9.61
CA SER A 3 27.95 24.14 9.62
C SER A 3 26.78 24.85 8.91
N PRO A 4 25.84 24.11 8.30
CA PRO A 4 24.69 24.72 7.65
C PRO A 4 23.78 25.39 8.69
N SER A 5 23.67 26.72 8.58
CA SER A 5 22.52 27.58 8.90
C SER A 5 21.40 26.95 9.76
N GLN A 6 21.69 26.77 11.05
CA GLN A 6 20.68 26.42 12.04
C GLN A 6 20.10 27.72 12.61
N PHE A 7 18.80 27.93 12.47
CA PHE A 7 18.11 29.03 13.17
C PHE A 7 18.35 28.89 14.69
N PRO A 8 18.53 30.01 15.41
CA PRO A 8 18.58 30.02 16.86
C PRO A 8 17.38 29.29 17.47
N ASP A 9 17.61 28.53 18.53
CA ASP A 9 16.55 27.76 19.20
C ASP A 9 15.43 28.65 19.75
N ASP A 10 15.74 29.90 20.08
CA ASP A 10 14.78 30.92 20.51
C ASP A 10 13.71 31.24 19.45
N PHE A 11 13.92 30.86 18.19
CA PHE A 11 12.93 31.05 17.11
C PHE A 11 11.96 29.89 16.99
N ARG A 12 12.21 28.77 17.68
CA ARG A 12 11.38 27.58 17.62
C ARG A 12 10.24 27.66 18.63
N CYS A 13 9.06 27.23 18.20
CA CYS A 13 7.93 27.08 19.10
C CYS A 13 8.18 25.92 20.07
N PRO A 14 8.04 26.10 21.39
CA PRO A 14 8.26 25.03 22.37
C PRO A 14 7.28 23.85 22.27
N ILE A 15 6.16 24.01 21.56
CA ILE A 15 5.16 22.95 21.35
C ILE A 15 5.46 22.15 20.08
N SER A 16 5.61 22.83 18.93
CA SER A 16 5.79 22.16 17.64
C SER A 16 7.25 21.92 17.27
N LEU A 17 8.20 22.57 17.94
CA LEU A 17 9.64 22.60 17.63
C LEU A 17 9.98 23.17 16.23
N GLU A 18 8.97 23.67 15.51
CA GLU A 18 9.09 24.38 14.24
C GLU A 18 9.37 25.88 14.47
N ILE A 19 9.90 26.58 13.46
CA ILE A 19 10.10 28.03 13.52
C ILE A 19 8.75 28.74 13.64
N MET A 20 8.65 29.68 14.59
CA MET A 20 7.43 30.45 14.82
C MET A 20 7.13 31.36 13.62
N SER A 21 5.93 31.21 13.06
CA SER A 21 5.43 32.03 11.95
C SER A 21 4.66 33.24 12.49
N ASP A 22 3.87 33.04 13.55
CA ASP A 22 3.17 34.11 14.26
C ASP A 22 3.41 33.99 15.78
N PRO A 23 4.56 34.49 16.29
CA PRO A 23 4.92 34.35 17.69
C PRO A 23 3.98 35.19 18.59
N VAL A 24 3.42 34.55 19.61
CA VAL A 24 2.56 35.16 20.64
C VAL A 24 3.05 34.82 22.04
N ILE A 25 2.92 35.76 22.97
CA ILE A 25 3.32 35.64 24.36
C ILE A 25 2.10 35.32 25.21
N LEU A 26 2.22 34.29 26.06
CA LEU A 26 1.28 34.03 27.16
C LEU A 26 1.56 34.94 28.36
N SER A 27 0.59 35.08 29.27
CA SER A 27 0.78 35.82 30.53
C SER A 27 1.95 35.30 31.39
N SER A 28 2.39 34.05 31.18
CA SER A 28 3.58 33.48 31.80
C SER A 28 4.91 34.04 31.24
N GLY A 29 4.88 34.90 30.22
CA GLY A 29 6.07 35.47 29.57
C GLY A 29 6.73 34.58 28.51
N HIS A 30 6.19 33.39 28.23
CA HIS A 30 6.73 32.48 27.21
C HIS A 30 6.07 32.69 25.85
N THR A 31 6.88 32.55 24.79
CA THR A 31 6.43 32.74 23.41
C THR A 31 6.19 31.41 22.72
N PHE A 32 5.10 31.33 21.96
CA PHE A 32 4.70 30.16 21.17
C PHE A 32 4.25 30.63 19.78
N ASP A 33 4.20 29.72 18.81
CA ASP A 33 3.45 29.99 17.59
C ASP A 33 1.95 30.00 17.91
N ARG A 34 1.22 31.01 17.40
CA ARG A 34 -0.21 31.19 17.66
C ARG A 34 -1.00 29.91 17.40
N SER A 35 -0.75 29.24 16.28
CA SER A 35 -1.51 28.05 15.89
C SER A 35 -1.30 26.89 16.86
N SER A 36 -0.08 26.75 17.39
CA SER A 36 0.29 25.70 18.32
C SER A 36 -0.31 25.93 19.70
N ILE A 37 -0.25 27.17 20.23
CA ILE A 37 -0.83 27.46 21.54
C ILE A 37 -2.36 27.51 21.51
N GLN A 38 -2.96 27.93 20.40
CA GLN A 38 -4.42 27.90 20.25
C GLN A 38 -4.95 26.46 20.30
N ARG A 39 -4.33 25.53 19.55
CA ARG A 39 -4.68 24.10 19.60
C ARG A 39 -4.56 23.51 21.01
N TRP A 40 -3.51 23.89 21.75
CA TRP A 40 -3.33 23.47 23.14
C TRP A 40 -4.52 23.90 24.02
N LEU A 41 -4.96 25.15 23.89
CA LEU A 41 -6.09 25.71 24.62
C LEU A 41 -7.44 25.11 24.18
N ASP A 42 -7.64 24.93 22.89
CA ASP A 42 -8.85 24.34 22.30
C ASP A 42 -9.02 22.87 22.73
N SER A 43 -7.91 22.17 23.01
CA SER A 43 -7.90 20.82 23.59
C SER A 43 -8.27 20.78 25.09
N GLY A 44 -8.68 21.91 25.68
CA GLY A 44 -9.12 22.01 27.08
C GLY A 44 -8.02 22.29 28.09
N HIS A 45 -6.75 22.40 27.67
CA HIS A 45 -5.66 22.69 28.60
C HIS A 45 -5.73 24.15 29.08
N ARG A 46 -5.51 24.36 30.38
CA ARG A 46 -5.51 25.69 31.03
C ARG A 46 -4.21 26.02 31.75
N THR A 47 -3.14 25.31 31.41
CA THR A 47 -1.79 25.51 31.96
C THR A 47 -0.82 25.87 30.85
N CYS A 48 0.22 26.65 31.20
CA CYS A 48 1.30 26.97 30.28
C CYS A 48 2.07 25.68 29.91
N PRO A 49 2.33 25.41 28.62
CA PRO A 49 3.04 24.20 28.18
C PRO A 49 4.42 24.02 28.80
N ILE A 50 5.10 25.13 29.14
CA ILE A 50 6.47 25.12 29.70
C ILE A 50 6.42 25.06 31.23
N THR A 51 5.83 26.06 31.89
CA THR A 51 5.87 26.17 33.35
C THR A 51 4.91 25.22 34.05
N LYS A 52 3.95 24.66 33.32
CA LYS A 52 2.82 23.87 33.85
C LYS A 52 1.94 24.62 34.86
N LEU A 53 2.14 25.91 35.04
CA LEU A 53 1.32 26.76 35.90
C LEU A 53 0.02 27.17 35.20
N PRO A 54 -1.07 27.44 35.95
CA PRO A 54 -2.32 27.94 35.39
C PRO A 54 -2.12 29.23 34.58
N ILE A 55 -2.81 29.31 33.44
CA ILE A 55 -2.86 30.53 32.62
C ILE A 55 -3.90 31.48 33.23
N SER A 56 -3.59 32.78 33.23
CA SER A 56 -4.50 33.82 33.71
C SER A 56 -5.80 33.85 32.89
N ASP A 57 -6.93 34.10 33.55
CA ASP A 57 -8.25 34.26 32.92
C ASP A 57 -8.63 35.76 32.94
N PRO A 58 -8.95 36.41 31.80
CA PRO A 58 -9.03 35.87 30.43
C PRO A 58 -7.67 35.51 29.82
N VAL A 59 -7.66 34.45 29.01
CA VAL A 59 -6.45 34.04 28.27
C VAL A 59 -6.10 35.12 27.25
N SER A 60 -4.96 35.77 27.46
CA SER A 60 -4.43 36.81 26.56
C SER A 60 -3.26 36.26 25.76
N LEU A 61 -3.37 36.31 24.43
CA LEU A 61 -2.30 35.98 23.48
C LEU A 61 -1.75 37.27 22.86
N ILE A 62 -0.69 37.79 23.45
CA ILE A 62 -0.10 39.07 23.07
C ILE A 62 0.85 38.85 21.88
N PRO A 63 0.65 39.48 20.71
CA PRO A 63 1.57 39.33 19.58
C PRO A 63 3.00 39.79 19.91
N ASN A 64 4.00 38.95 19.61
CA ASN A 64 5.42 39.30 19.74
C ASN A 64 5.95 39.85 18.41
N HIS A 65 5.59 41.09 18.09
CA HIS A 65 6.00 41.74 16.83
C HIS A 65 7.52 41.85 16.69
N ALA A 66 8.26 42.03 17.79
CA ALA A 66 9.71 42.11 17.78
C ALA A 66 10.34 40.78 17.34
N LEU A 67 9.93 39.65 17.94
CA LEU A 67 10.42 38.34 17.55
C LEU A 67 10.01 37.98 16.12
N ARG A 68 8.78 38.33 15.72
CA ARG A 68 8.33 38.12 14.34
C ARG A 68 9.22 38.86 13.33
N SER A 69 9.57 40.11 13.62
CA SER A 69 10.49 40.90 12.79
C SER A 69 11.91 40.34 12.82
N LEU A 70 12.41 39.87 13.96
CA LEU A 70 13.73 39.25 14.07
C LEU A 70 13.83 37.96 13.26
N ILE A 71 12.84 37.06 13.38
CA ILE A 71 12.76 35.83 12.58
C ILE A 71 12.72 36.19 11.09
N SER A 72 11.89 37.16 10.71
CA SER A 72 11.78 37.62 9.32
C SER A 72 13.07 38.29 8.80
N ASN A 73 13.84 38.97 9.63
CA ASN A 73 15.10 39.59 9.21
C ASN A 73 16.25 38.58 9.17
N TYR A 74 16.25 37.62 10.09
CA TYR A 74 17.22 36.53 10.10
C TYR A 74 17.11 35.66 8.84
N THR A 75 15.90 35.41 8.35
CA THR A 75 15.70 34.72 7.06
C THR A 75 16.22 35.51 5.86
N LEU A 76 16.25 36.85 5.93
CA LEU A 76 16.75 37.72 4.86
C LEU A 76 18.27 37.92 4.88
N VAL A 77 18.89 37.86 6.06
CA VAL A 77 20.33 38.14 6.27
C VAL A 77 21.18 36.87 6.27
N SER A 78 20.66 35.76 6.81
CA SER A 78 21.42 34.50 6.98
C SER A 78 21.33 33.56 5.78
N PHE A 79 20.51 33.89 4.79
CA PHE A 79 20.46 33.17 3.51
C PHE A 79 20.91 34.13 2.40
N PRO A 80 21.89 33.75 1.54
CA PRO A 80 22.07 34.48 0.31
C PRO A 80 20.72 34.50 -0.40
N LYS A 81 20.34 35.71 -0.88
CA LYS A 81 19.22 36.04 -1.78
C LYS A 81 18.58 34.76 -2.33
N PRO A 82 17.27 34.49 -2.13
CA PRO A 82 16.69 33.18 -2.41
C PRO A 82 17.19 32.74 -3.78
N LEU A 83 18.03 31.68 -3.79
CA LEU A 83 18.29 30.94 -5.01
C LEU A 83 16.93 30.81 -5.68
N SER A 84 16.80 31.25 -6.93
CA SER A 84 15.54 31.23 -7.66
C SER A 84 15.03 29.80 -7.67
N TYR A 85 14.27 29.43 -6.63
CA TYR A 85 13.63 28.14 -6.50
C TYR A 85 12.43 28.27 -7.40
N PRO A 86 12.30 27.39 -8.42
CA PRO A 86 11.15 27.43 -9.31
C PRO A 86 9.89 27.43 -8.44
N GLU A 87 8.99 28.37 -8.72
CA GLU A 87 7.76 28.49 -7.95
C GLU A 87 7.05 27.14 -7.93
N PRO A 88 6.44 26.74 -6.79
CA PRO A 88 5.73 25.47 -6.72
C PRO A 88 4.74 25.26 -7.88
N LYS A 89 4.13 26.35 -8.37
CA LYS A 89 3.25 26.35 -9.54
C LYS A 89 3.93 25.82 -10.81
N SER A 90 5.15 26.25 -11.14
CA SER A 90 5.84 25.78 -12.35
C SER A 90 6.21 24.30 -12.24
N LEU A 91 6.61 23.85 -11.04
CA LEU A 91 6.92 22.44 -10.78
C LEU A 91 5.67 21.55 -10.91
N ILE A 92 4.55 21.99 -10.34
CA ILE A 92 3.25 21.30 -10.46
C ILE A 92 2.82 21.26 -11.93
N GLN A 93 2.99 22.36 -12.68
CA GLN A 93 2.67 22.39 -14.11
C GLN A 93 3.52 21.41 -14.92
N THR A 94 4.80 21.23 -14.58
CA THR A 94 5.65 20.18 -15.18
C THR A 94 5.14 18.77 -14.89
N LEU A 95 4.62 18.50 -13.68
CA LEU A 95 4.03 17.19 -13.36
C LEU A 95 2.77 16.90 -14.19
N ILE A 96 1.90 17.89 -14.32
CA ILE A 96 0.61 17.78 -15.02
C ILE A 96 0.81 17.71 -16.55
N ALA A 97 1.78 18.44 -17.11
CA ALA A 97 1.99 18.49 -18.54
C ALA A 97 2.35 17.11 -19.12
N ALA A 98 1.52 16.61 -20.04
CA ALA A 98 1.73 15.33 -20.70
C ALA A 98 3.01 15.30 -21.55
N SER A 99 3.42 16.44 -22.10
CA SER A 99 4.62 16.60 -22.94
C SER A 99 5.93 16.68 -22.15
N SER A 100 5.88 16.77 -20.81
CA SER A 100 7.11 16.90 -20.01
C SER A 100 7.85 15.57 -19.90
N PRO A 101 9.18 15.53 -20.14
CA PRO A 101 9.98 14.31 -20.00
C PRO A 101 9.94 13.75 -18.58
N LEU A 102 10.08 12.41 -18.44
CA LEU A 102 10.06 11.73 -17.15
C LEU A 102 11.12 12.28 -16.19
N ASP A 103 12.34 12.55 -16.66
CA ASP A 103 13.42 13.14 -15.85
C ASP A 103 13.06 14.53 -15.29
N SER A 104 12.32 15.33 -16.07
CA SER A 104 11.88 16.65 -15.65
C SER A 104 10.77 16.54 -14.59
N LYS A 105 9.89 15.55 -14.72
CA LYS A 105 8.88 15.24 -13.70
C LYS A 105 9.53 14.70 -12.42
N LEU A 106 10.51 13.81 -12.52
CA LEU A 106 11.31 13.31 -11.38
C LEU A 106 11.99 14.45 -10.62
N ASN A 107 12.67 15.35 -11.35
CA ASN A 107 13.31 16.53 -10.77
C ASN A 107 12.28 17.44 -10.08
N SER A 108 11.08 17.57 -10.66
CA SER A 108 9.99 18.35 -10.06
C SER A 108 9.48 17.73 -8.76
N LEU A 109 9.27 16.40 -8.71
CA LEU A 109 8.93 15.67 -7.49
C LEU A 109 10.02 15.81 -6.41
N ASP A 110 11.29 15.75 -6.80
CA ASP A 110 12.42 15.88 -5.87
C ASP A 110 12.47 17.28 -5.24
N LYS A 111 12.29 18.32 -6.06
CA LYS A 111 12.22 19.72 -5.59
C LYS A 111 11.01 19.95 -4.69
N LEU A 112 9.82 19.47 -5.07
CA LEU A 112 8.62 19.58 -4.24
C LEU A 112 8.77 18.83 -2.90
N SER A 113 9.40 17.64 -2.92
CA SER A 113 9.71 16.86 -1.70
C SER A 113 10.69 17.58 -0.78
N LYS A 114 11.68 18.30 -1.33
CA LYS A 114 12.60 19.13 -0.54
C LYS A 114 11.89 20.34 0.06
N LEU A 115 10.97 20.96 -0.67
CA LEU A 115 10.16 22.08 -0.19
C LEU A 115 9.22 21.66 0.94
N SER A 116 8.52 20.52 0.81
CA SER A 116 7.56 20.05 1.83
C SER A 116 8.18 19.74 3.19
N LYS A 117 9.50 19.56 3.26
CA LYS A 117 10.24 19.27 4.50
C LYS A 117 10.58 20.52 5.32
N ARG A 118 10.39 21.72 4.77
CA ARG A 118 10.86 22.97 5.41
C ARG A 118 10.00 23.38 6.61
N ASP A 119 8.70 23.54 6.40
CA ASP A 119 7.75 23.99 7.41
C ASP A 119 6.28 23.73 7.01
N SER A 120 5.37 23.91 7.97
CA SER A 120 3.92 23.78 7.82
C SER A 120 3.30 24.74 6.80
N ALA A 121 3.78 25.98 6.72
CA ALA A 121 3.25 26.97 5.79
C ALA A 121 3.46 26.56 4.33
N ILE A 122 4.63 26.01 4.00
CA ILE A 122 4.92 25.48 2.66
C ILE A 122 4.06 24.24 2.36
N ARG A 123 3.87 23.33 3.33
CA ARG A 123 3.00 22.15 3.14
C ARG A 123 1.56 22.56 2.79
N ARG A 124 0.99 23.53 3.49
CA ARG A 124 -0.36 24.06 3.17
C ARG A 124 -0.42 24.70 1.79
N LYS A 125 0.55 25.56 1.47
CA LYS A 125 0.63 26.20 0.16
C LYS A 125 0.73 25.20 -1.00
N LEU A 126 1.46 24.10 -0.82
CA LEU A 126 1.54 23.02 -1.81
C LEU A 126 0.19 22.35 -2.02
N THR A 127 -0.52 22.01 -0.94
CA THR A 127 -1.86 21.42 -1.00
C THR A 127 -2.86 22.34 -1.70
N GLU A 128 -2.88 23.62 -1.33
CA GLU A 128 -3.73 24.66 -1.94
C GLU A 128 -3.41 24.93 -3.42
N SER A 129 -2.17 24.66 -3.85
CA SER A 129 -1.73 24.85 -5.23
C SER A 129 -2.09 23.68 -6.16
N GLY A 130 -2.87 22.71 -5.70
CA GLY A 130 -3.26 21.53 -6.48
C GLY A 130 -2.17 20.47 -6.61
N ALA A 131 -1.12 20.53 -5.78
CA ALA A 131 -0.03 19.55 -5.84
C ALA A 131 -0.52 18.12 -5.57
N VAL A 132 -1.52 17.94 -4.71
CA VAL A 132 -2.04 16.61 -4.33
C VAL A 132 -2.56 15.86 -5.56
N SER A 133 -3.45 16.47 -6.33
CA SER A 133 -4.01 15.87 -7.54
C SER A 133 -2.92 15.56 -8.58
N ALA A 134 -1.97 16.49 -8.78
CA ALA A 134 -0.84 16.28 -9.70
C ALA A 134 0.03 15.08 -9.28
N VAL A 135 0.32 14.95 -7.98
CA VAL A 135 1.14 13.86 -7.43
C VAL A 135 0.38 12.52 -7.44
N LEU A 136 -0.95 12.52 -7.24
CA LEU A 136 -1.75 11.30 -7.34
C LEU A 136 -1.71 10.69 -8.75
N ASN A 137 -1.67 11.52 -9.79
CA ASN A 137 -1.47 11.04 -11.16
C ASN A 137 -0.06 10.45 -11.37
N CYS A 138 0.92 10.88 -10.57
CA CYS A 138 2.27 10.33 -10.61
C CYS A 138 2.38 8.97 -9.89
N VAL A 139 1.49 8.64 -8.95
CA VAL A 139 1.51 7.36 -8.24
C VAL A 139 1.15 6.17 -9.16
N ASP A 140 0.40 6.42 -10.23
CA ASP A 140 0.02 5.39 -11.21
C ASP A 140 1.10 5.12 -12.27
N PHE A 141 2.17 5.91 -12.30
CA PHE A 141 3.27 5.69 -13.24
C PHE A 141 4.08 4.46 -12.81
N ASP A 142 4.10 3.46 -13.67
CA ASP A 142 4.91 2.26 -13.54
C ASP A 142 6.25 2.54 -14.21
N ASP A 143 7.26 2.95 -13.42
CA ASP A 143 8.64 3.07 -13.90
C ASP A 143 9.41 1.79 -13.57
N ASP A 144 10.19 1.27 -14.52
CA ASP A 144 10.99 0.04 -14.34
C ASP A 144 11.94 0.09 -13.13
N SER A 145 12.22 1.30 -12.61
CA SER A 145 13.08 1.55 -11.45
C SER A 145 12.34 1.77 -10.11
N GLY A 146 11.02 1.89 -10.10
CA GLY A 146 10.18 2.18 -8.91
C GLY A 146 10.42 3.54 -8.23
N GLY A 147 11.38 4.33 -8.70
CA GLY A 147 11.82 5.57 -8.07
C GLY A 147 10.83 6.72 -8.26
N PHE A 148 10.03 6.68 -9.33
CA PHE A 148 9.01 7.71 -9.60
C PHE A 148 7.85 7.61 -8.60
N GLN A 149 7.31 6.40 -8.44
CA GLN A 149 6.21 6.12 -7.53
C GLN A 149 6.61 6.34 -6.07
N GLU A 150 7.80 5.88 -5.66
CA GLU A 150 8.32 6.07 -4.31
C GLU A 150 8.41 7.57 -3.95
N LYS A 151 8.94 8.40 -4.85
CA LYS A 151 9.04 9.85 -4.65
C LYS A 151 7.67 10.51 -4.55
N ALA A 152 6.70 10.08 -5.34
CA ALA A 152 5.32 10.59 -5.26
C ALA A 152 4.67 10.24 -3.92
N LEU A 153 4.79 8.98 -3.47
CA LEU A 153 4.28 8.53 -2.17
C LEU A 153 4.96 9.27 -1.00
N HIS A 154 6.27 9.47 -1.07
CA HIS A 154 7.01 10.21 -0.05
C HIS A 154 6.61 11.69 0.02
N LEU A 155 6.28 12.34 -1.11
CA LEU A 155 5.73 13.70 -1.10
C LEU A 155 4.35 13.73 -0.43
N LEU A 156 3.44 12.80 -0.76
CA LEU A 156 2.12 12.71 -0.11
C LEU A 156 2.25 12.48 1.40
N LEU A 157 3.22 11.67 1.84
CA LEU A 157 3.55 11.47 3.25
C LEU A 157 4.00 12.78 3.91
N ASN A 158 4.91 13.55 3.29
CA ASN A 158 5.33 14.82 3.86
C ASN A 158 4.18 15.83 3.96
N LEU A 159 3.27 15.87 2.99
CA LEU A 159 2.10 16.74 3.04
C LEU A 159 1.13 16.35 4.16
N SER A 160 1.03 15.06 4.51
CA SER A 160 0.14 14.56 5.56
C SER A 160 0.66 14.79 6.98
N LEU A 161 1.93 15.21 7.14
CA LEU A 161 2.49 15.64 8.42
C LEU A 161 1.82 16.93 8.95
N ASP A 162 1.13 17.66 8.09
CA ASP A 162 0.34 18.82 8.49
C ASP A 162 -1.11 18.42 8.80
N ASP A 163 -1.59 18.72 10.00
CA ASP A 163 -2.95 18.38 10.43
C ASP A 163 -4.02 19.04 9.54
N ASP A 164 -3.78 20.29 9.12
CA ASP A 164 -4.73 21.06 8.30
C ASP A 164 -4.91 20.43 6.90
N ASN A 165 -3.91 19.70 6.41
CA ASN A 165 -3.97 19.04 5.10
C ASN A 165 -4.77 17.73 5.11
N LYS A 166 -4.94 17.08 6.27
CA LYS A 166 -5.44 15.69 6.34
C LYS A 166 -6.83 15.51 5.72
N VAL A 167 -7.75 16.43 5.99
CA VAL A 167 -9.12 16.38 5.44
C VAL A 167 -9.09 16.51 3.91
N GLY A 168 -8.30 17.45 3.39
CA GLY A 168 -8.12 17.63 1.95
C GLY A 168 -7.50 16.41 1.28
N LEU A 169 -6.46 15.81 1.88
CA LEU A 169 -5.82 14.59 1.36
C LEU A 169 -6.80 13.41 1.32
N VAL A 170 -7.66 13.26 2.33
CA VAL A 170 -8.69 12.22 2.34
C VAL A 170 -9.74 12.48 1.26
N ALA A 171 -10.22 13.72 1.12
CA ALA A 171 -11.20 14.10 0.12
C ALA A 171 -10.70 13.90 -1.32
N GLU A 172 -9.41 14.17 -1.57
CA GLU A 172 -8.72 13.93 -2.84
C GLU A 172 -8.45 12.43 -3.11
N GLY A 173 -8.78 11.53 -2.16
CA GLY A 173 -8.68 10.08 -2.35
C GLY A 173 -7.28 9.50 -2.12
N VAL A 174 -6.38 10.23 -1.45
CA VAL A 174 -4.99 9.80 -1.22
C VAL A 174 -4.92 8.44 -0.51
N VAL A 175 -5.73 8.23 0.53
CA VAL A 175 -5.76 6.96 1.28
C VAL A 175 -6.14 5.79 0.36
N GLY A 176 -7.19 5.97 -0.46
CA GLY A 176 -7.63 4.96 -1.41
C GLY A 176 -6.54 4.61 -2.41
N LYS A 177 -5.84 5.62 -2.95
CA LYS A 177 -4.73 5.45 -3.88
C LYS A 177 -3.55 4.72 -3.24
N VAL A 178 -3.05 5.18 -2.09
CA VAL A 178 -1.92 4.54 -1.38
C VAL A 178 -2.22 3.07 -1.08
N VAL A 179 -3.42 2.80 -0.58
CA VAL A 179 -3.83 1.42 -0.28
C VAL A 179 -3.94 0.59 -1.56
N ALA A 180 -4.40 1.15 -2.68
CA ALA A 180 -4.46 0.46 -3.96
C ALA A 180 -3.05 0.15 -4.50
N THR A 181 -2.12 1.10 -4.42
CA THR A 181 -0.71 0.95 -4.81
C THR A 181 -0.02 -0.12 -3.99
N LEU A 182 -0.05 0.01 -2.65
CA LEU A 182 0.54 -1.01 -1.76
C LEU A 182 -0.06 -2.40 -1.99
N ARG A 183 -1.35 -2.49 -2.34
CA ARG A 183 -1.98 -3.77 -2.71
C ARG A 183 -1.48 -4.32 -4.04
N ARG A 184 -1.19 -3.48 -5.04
CA ARG A 184 -0.63 -3.90 -6.33
C ARG A 184 0.78 -4.45 -6.14
N ASP A 185 1.63 -3.70 -5.45
CA ASP A 185 3.05 -4.05 -5.31
C ASP A 185 3.27 -5.22 -4.35
N ALA A 186 2.41 -5.36 -3.32
CA ALA A 186 2.50 -6.48 -2.40
C ALA A 186 2.29 -7.83 -3.10
N ILE A 187 1.29 -7.93 -4.00
CA ILE A 187 1.05 -9.18 -4.74
C ILE A 187 2.23 -9.49 -5.66
N LEU A 188 2.75 -8.50 -6.38
CA LEU A 188 3.91 -8.67 -7.27
C LEU A 188 5.17 -9.07 -6.48
N GLY A 189 5.45 -8.43 -5.35
CA GLY A 189 6.57 -8.76 -4.47
C GLY A 189 6.49 -10.18 -3.92
N LEU A 190 5.30 -10.64 -3.51
CA LEU A 190 5.07 -12.02 -3.08
C LEU A 190 5.28 -13.02 -4.22
N ILE A 191 4.87 -12.68 -5.45
CA ILE A 191 5.09 -13.52 -6.63
C ILE A 191 6.58 -13.60 -6.98
N SER A 192 7.33 -12.50 -6.86
CA SER A 192 8.79 -12.47 -7.02
C SER A 192 9.48 -13.40 -6.00
N LEU A 193 9.07 -13.35 -4.73
CA LEU A 193 9.56 -14.26 -3.69
C LEU A 193 9.19 -15.72 -3.98
N LEU A 194 8.01 -15.99 -4.55
CA LEU A 194 7.63 -17.34 -4.98
C LEU A 194 8.49 -17.87 -6.13
N TRP A 195 8.99 -17.00 -7.00
CA TRP A 195 9.81 -17.37 -8.14
C TRP A 195 11.27 -17.61 -7.76
N GLY A 196 11.90 -16.64 -7.08
CA GLY A 196 13.34 -16.64 -6.79
C GLY A 196 13.74 -16.97 -5.36
N GLY A 197 12.79 -17.01 -4.43
CA GLY A 197 13.08 -17.18 -3.01
C GLY A 197 13.51 -18.60 -2.63
N ASN A 198 14.13 -18.74 -1.46
CA ASN A 198 14.45 -20.04 -0.87
C ASN A 198 13.20 -20.77 -0.37
N GLY A 199 13.34 -22.03 0.09
CA GLY A 199 12.20 -22.84 0.53
C GLY A 199 11.35 -22.19 1.64
N ARG A 200 11.96 -21.42 2.54
CA ARG A 200 11.24 -20.70 3.61
C ARG A 200 10.51 -19.50 3.05
N GLU A 201 11.17 -18.66 2.27
CA GLU A 201 10.60 -17.47 1.63
C GLU A 201 9.40 -17.82 0.74
N ARG A 202 9.52 -18.86 -0.09
CA ARG A 202 8.41 -19.32 -0.95
C ARG A 202 7.20 -19.77 -0.12
N LYS A 203 7.42 -20.43 1.02
CA LYS A 203 6.35 -20.87 1.92
C LYS A 203 5.65 -19.69 2.60
N GLU A 204 6.42 -18.70 3.09
CA GLU A 204 5.86 -17.48 3.69
C GLU A 204 5.10 -16.66 2.64
N ALA A 205 5.68 -16.50 1.45
CA ALA A 205 5.05 -15.77 0.34
C ALA A 205 3.74 -16.44 -0.09
N ALA A 206 3.71 -17.77 -0.23
CA ALA A 206 2.49 -18.51 -0.54
C ALA A 206 1.42 -18.34 0.57
N THR A 207 1.84 -18.23 1.83
CA THR A 207 0.93 -18.08 2.98
C THR A 207 0.31 -16.68 3.00
N ALA A 208 1.12 -15.64 2.78
CA ALA A 208 0.60 -14.27 2.63
C ALA A 208 -0.32 -14.15 1.41
N LEU A 209 0.07 -14.73 0.28
CA LEU A 209 -0.73 -14.72 -0.94
C LEU A 209 -2.06 -15.47 -0.77
N TYR A 210 -2.09 -16.56 0.00
CA TYR A 210 -3.32 -17.26 0.37
C TYR A 210 -4.30 -16.34 1.11
N THR A 211 -3.81 -15.61 2.12
CA THR A 211 -4.63 -14.67 2.89
C THR A 211 -5.16 -13.55 2.00
N LEU A 212 -4.32 -12.96 1.15
CA LEU A 212 -4.74 -11.92 0.21
C LEU A 212 -5.76 -12.43 -0.81
N SER A 213 -5.60 -13.66 -1.29
CA SER A 213 -6.48 -14.28 -2.30
C SER A 213 -7.85 -14.70 -1.76
N SER A 214 -8.11 -14.55 -0.45
CA SER A 214 -9.46 -14.70 0.10
C SER A 214 -10.43 -13.65 -0.48
N PHE A 215 -9.92 -12.48 -0.84
CA PHE A 215 -10.68 -11.40 -1.48
C PHE A 215 -10.77 -11.59 -3.00
N PRO A 216 -11.97 -11.47 -3.63
CA PRO A 216 -12.16 -11.64 -5.07
C PRO A 216 -11.21 -10.83 -5.96
N ASP A 217 -11.07 -9.53 -5.69
CA ASP A 217 -10.26 -8.63 -6.53
C ASP A 217 -8.79 -9.01 -6.54
N ASN A 218 -8.27 -9.50 -5.41
CA ASN A 218 -6.88 -9.92 -5.29
C ASN A 218 -6.60 -11.21 -6.08
N ARG A 219 -7.62 -12.06 -6.31
CA ARG A 219 -7.45 -13.27 -7.14
C ARG A 219 -7.19 -12.89 -8.59
N VAL A 220 -8.00 -11.98 -9.14
CA VAL A 220 -7.83 -11.48 -10.51
C VAL A 220 -6.46 -10.85 -10.66
N ARG A 221 -6.06 -9.98 -9.73
CA ARG A 221 -4.75 -9.33 -9.73
C ARG A 221 -3.59 -10.32 -9.64
N ALA A 222 -3.68 -11.34 -8.79
CA ALA A 222 -2.65 -12.36 -8.71
C ALA A 222 -2.48 -13.10 -10.07
N VAL A 223 -3.60 -13.38 -10.74
CA VAL A 223 -3.59 -13.99 -12.08
C VAL A 223 -2.96 -13.06 -13.13
N GLU A 224 -3.31 -11.78 -13.13
CA GLU A 224 -2.71 -10.75 -14.00
C GLU A 224 -1.19 -10.64 -13.81
N ASN A 225 -0.72 -10.75 -12.56
CA ASN A 225 0.69 -10.75 -12.19
C ASN A 225 1.38 -12.12 -12.37
N ARG A 226 0.84 -13.01 -13.22
CA ARG A 226 1.43 -14.32 -13.56
C ARG A 226 1.63 -15.26 -12.35
N ALA A 227 0.80 -15.16 -11.31
CA ALA A 227 0.92 -16.06 -10.16
C ALA A 227 0.71 -17.54 -10.53
N VAL A 228 -0.19 -17.84 -11.48
CA VAL A 228 -0.56 -19.22 -11.83
C VAL A 228 0.64 -20.09 -12.25
N PRO A 229 1.45 -19.74 -13.27
CA PRO A 229 2.65 -20.53 -13.63
C PRO A 229 3.59 -20.76 -12.45
N ILE A 230 3.86 -19.70 -11.69
CA ILE A 230 4.83 -19.72 -10.59
C ILE A 230 4.31 -20.62 -9.45
N LEU A 231 3.02 -20.56 -9.15
CA LEU A 231 2.38 -21.44 -8.15
C LEU A 231 2.37 -22.90 -8.61
N ILE A 232 2.16 -23.18 -9.90
CA ILE A 232 2.23 -24.55 -10.44
C ILE A 232 3.65 -25.11 -10.31
N GLN A 233 4.67 -24.33 -10.63
CA GLN A 233 6.08 -24.73 -10.42
C GLN A 233 6.37 -25.03 -8.95
N ASN A 234 5.90 -24.16 -8.04
CA ASN A 234 6.05 -24.35 -6.60
C ASN A 234 5.29 -25.60 -6.11
N ALA A 235 4.08 -25.83 -6.59
CA ALA A 235 3.31 -27.04 -6.28
C ALA A 235 4.05 -28.30 -6.78
N ASN A 236 4.63 -28.27 -7.97
CA ASN A 236 5.43 -29.38 -8.48
C ASN A 236 6.66 -29.69 -7.61
N SER A 237 7.21 -28.69 -6.93
CA SER A 237 8.28 -28.87 -5.93
C SER A 237 7.79 -29.38 -4.56
N GLY A 238 6.49 -29.68 -4.41
CA GLY A 238 5.88 -30.22 -3.19
C GLY A 238 5.31 -29.16 -2.24
N LEU A 239 5.28 -27.87 -2.62
CA LEU A 239 4.75 -26.82 -1.75
C LEU A 239 3.21 -26.87 -1.66
N GLY A 240 2.68 -27.57 -0.66
CA GLY A 240 1.22 -27.72 -0.48
C GLY A 240 0.45 -26.40 -0.36
N ARG A 241 1.06 -25.35 0.24
CA ARG A 241 0.43 -24.03 0.31
C ARG A 241 0.17 -23.43 -1.08
N ALA A 242 1.01 -23.72 -2.07
CA ALA A 242 0.79 -23.25 -3.44
C ALA A 242 -0.48 -23.85 -4.06
N VAL A 243 -0.78 -25.13 -3.76
CA VAL A 243 -2.03 -25.79 -4.18
C VAL A 243 -3.24 -25.12 -3.53
N GLU A 244 -3.14 -24.73 -2.25
CA GLU A 244 -4.20 -23.99 -1.57
C GLU A 244 -4.48 -22.64 -2.25
N VAL A 245 -3.43 -21.90 -2.65
CA VAL A 245 -3.58 -20.64 -3.41
C VAL A 245 -4.19 -20.91 -4.78
N LEU A 246 -3.73 -21.92 -5.52
CA LEU A 246 -4.31 -22.31 -6.81
C LEU A 246 -5.80 -22.60 -6.70
N GLY A 247 -6.25 -23.30 -5.66
CA GLY A 247 -7.68 -23.55 -5.45
C GLY A 247 -8.50 -22.30 -5.11
N LEU A 248 -7.90 -21.27 -4.52
CA LEU A 248 -8.54 -19.95 -4.39
C LEU A 248 -8.63 -19.24 -5.74
N LEU A 249 -7.54 -19.23 -6.52
CA LEU A 249 -7.51 -18.60 -7.85
C LEU A 249 -8.48 -19.29 -8.84
N ALA A 250 -8.70 -20.60 -8.72
CA ALA A 250 -9.66 -21.34 -9.54
C ALA A 250 -11.11 -20.88 -9.35
N LYS A 251 -11.42 -20.14 -8.28
CA LYS A 251 -12.75 -19.57 -8.06
C LYS A 251 -13.06 -18.40 -9.01
N CYS A 252 -12.07 -17.68 -9.55
CA CYS A 252 -12.28 -16.68 -10.61
C CYS A 252 -12.12 -17.29 -12.01
N LYS A 253 -12.72 -16.65 -13.03
CA LYS A 253 -12.74 -17.15 -14.41
C LYS A 253 -11.34 -17.11 -15.03
N GLU A 254 -10.62 -16.02 -14.77
CA GLU A 254 -9.27 -15.72 -15.22
C GLU A 254 -8.30 -16.80 -14.71
N GLY A 255 -8.40 -17.18 -13.43
CA GLY A 255 -7.57 -18.22 -12.85
C GLY A 255 -7.77 -19.57 -13.52
N ARG A 256 -9.03 -19.96 -13.81
CA ARG A 256 -9.32 -21.21 -14.54
C ARG A 256 -8.79 -21.17 -15.97
N GLN A 257 -8.96 -20.05 -16.66
CA GLN A 257 -8.46 -19.85 -18.02
C GLN A 257 -6.94 -19.99 -18.12
N GLU A 258 -6.20 -19.43 -17.16
CA GLU A 258 -4.75 -19.59 -17.11
C GLU A 258 -4.36 -21.03 -16.75
N MET A 259 -5.00 -21.64 -15.76
CA MET A 259 -4.67 -22.99 -15.30
C MET A 259 -4.79 -24.06 -16.40
N ILE A 260 -5.83 -24.01 -17.23
CA ILE A 260 -6.03 -25.01 -18.30
C ILE A 260 -4.98 -24.93 -19.41
N LYS A 261 -4.20 -23.84 -19.49
CA LYS A 261 -3.10 -23.71 -20.46
C LYS A 261 -1.87 -24.51 -20.03
N PHE A 262 -1.73 -24.83 -18.74
CA PHE A 262 -0.57 -25.55 -18.22
C PHE A 262 -0.76 -27.07 -18.33
N GLY A 263 -0.03 -27.67 -19.26
CA GLY A 263 0.16 -29.12 -19.29
C GLY A 263 0.80 -29.62 -17.99
N GLY A 264 0.36 -30.78 -17.51
CA GLY A 264 0.88 -31.40 -16.27
C GLY A 264 0.27 -30.88 -14.96
N LEU A 265 -0.57 -29.84 -14.98
CA LEU A 265 -1.28 -29.39 -13.77
C LEU A 265 -2.07 -30.53 -13.11
N LEU A 266 -2.79 -31.32 -13.91
CA LEU A 266 -3.60 -32.43 -13.41
C LEU A 266 -2.73 -33.47 -12.69
N GLU A 267 -1.58 -33.84 -13.25
CA GLU A 267 -0.64 -34.79 -12.63
C GLU A 267 -0.14 -34.28 -11.28
N ILE A 268 0.18 -32.98 -11.18
CA ILE A 268 0.58 -32.36 -9.93
C ILE A 268 -0.55 -32.45 -8.90
N LEU A 269 -1.78 -32.11 -9.28
CA LEU A 269 -2.93 -32.18 -8.37
C LEU A 269 -3.21 -33.63 -7.93
N ILE A 270 -3.08 -34.62 -8.81
CA ILE A 270 -3.21 -36.05 -8.49
C ILE A 270 -2.15 -36.49 -7.47
N LYS A 271 -0.89 -36.02 -7.60
CA LYS A 271 0.15 -36.29 -6.59
C LYS A 271 -0.27 -35.78 -5.21
N PHE A 272 -0.89 -34.61 -5.14
CA PHE A 272 -1.42 -34.07 -3.88
C PHE A 272 -2.67 -34.79 -3.38
N LEU A 273 -3.52 -35.33 -4.25
CA LEU A 273 -4.64 -36.18 -3.81
C LEU A 273 -4.15 -37.45 -3.11
N LYS A 274 -3.05 -38.04 -3.58
CA LYS A 274 -2.49 -39.28 -3.02
C LYS A 274 -1.64 -39.06 -1.78
N ASN A 275 -0.82 -38.00 -1.76
CA ASN A 275 0.24 -37.84 -0.76
C ASN A 275 0.20 -36.48 -0.01
N GLY A 276 -0.81 -35.64 -0.27
CA GLY A 276 -0.90 -34.31 0.31
C GLY A 276 -1.41 -34.29 1.76
N SER A 277 -1.21 -33.16 2.44
CA SER A 277 -1.91 -32.90 3.70
C SER A 277 -3.42 -32.79 3.47
N SER A 278 -4.25 -33.00 4.50
CA SER A 278 -5.72 -32.90 4.36
C SER A 278 -6.17 -31.56 3.76
N ARG A 279 -5.47 -30.46 4.04
CA ARG A 279 -5.73 -29.15 3.41
C ARG A 279 -5.35 -29.14 1.92
N ALA A 280 -4.17 -29.65 1.57
CA ALA A 280 -3.76 -29.72 0.17
C ALA A 280 -4.69 -30.61 -0.66
N VAL A 281 -5.12 -31.76 -0.12
CA VAL A 281 -6.10 -32.65 -0.75
C VAL A 281 -7.43 -31.92 -0.97
N GLN A 282 -7.95 -31.23 0.06
CA GLN A 282 -9.20 -30.45 -0.07
C GLN A 282 -9.15 -29.44 -1.21
N TYR A 283 -8.05 -28.68 -1.31
CA TYR A 283 -7.88 -27.66 -2.34
C TYR A 283 -7.56 -28.25 -3.72
N ALA A 284 -6.89 -29.40 -3.80
CA ALA A 284 -6.70 -30.13 -5.05
C ALA A 284 -8.04 -30.61 -5.61
N LEU A 285 -8.89 -31.24 -4.77
CA LEU A 285 -10.25 -31.67 -5.15
C LEU A 285 -11.10 -30.48 -5.62
N LEU A 286 -11.07 -29.37 -4.87
CA LEU A 286 -11.79 -28.14 -5.23
C LEU A 286 -11.32 -27.61 -6.60
N THR A 287 -10.01 -27.54 -6.81
CA THR A 287 -9.43 -27.05 -8.06
C THR A 287 -9.87 -27.90 -9.24
N ILE A 288 -9.75 -29.24 -9.13
CA ILE A 288 -10.15 -30.17 -10.18
C ILE A 288 -11.66 -30.02 -10.49
N SER A 289 -12.51 -29.97 -9.46
CA SER A 289 -13.96 -29.79 -9.62
C SER A 289 -14.31 -28.50 -10.37
N LEU A 290 -13.70 -27.38 -10.00
CA LEU A 290 -13.91 -26.10 -10.66
C LEU A 290 -13.43 -26.10 -12.11
N LEU A 291 -12.32 -26.77 -12.42
CA LEU A 291 -11.82 -26.90 -13.78
C LEU A 291 -12.69 -27.84 -14.64
N CYS A 292 -13.21 -28.94 -14.08
CA CYS A 292 -14.16 -29.84 -14.75
C CYS A 292 -15.51 -29.17 -15.06
N ASN A 293 -15.96 -28.27 -14.20
CA ASN A 293 -17.17 -27.47 -14.46
C ASN A 293 -16.93 -26.39 -15.53
N TYR A 294 -15.69 -25.95 -15.69
CA TYR A 294 -15.32 -24.94 -16.68
C TYR A 294 -14.97 -25.51 -18.06
N SER A 295 -14.40 -26.72 -18.13
CA SER A 295 -13.88 -27.31 -19.37
C SER A 295 -14.24 -28.80 -19.48
N GLU A 296 -15.01 -29.14 -20.51
CA GLU A 296 -15.34 -30.54 -20.83
C GLU A 296 -14.09 -31.37 -21.11
N ARG A 297 -13.11 -30.78 -21.81
CA ARG A 297 -11.82 -31.42 -22.07
C ARG A 297 -11.09 -31.78 -20.77
N MET A 298 -11.13 -30.91 -19.77
CA MET A 298 -10.56 -31.21 -18.45
C MET A 298 -11.30 -32.38 -17.79
N ARG A 299 -12.64 -32.40 -17.87
CA ARG A 299 -13.44 -33.50 -17.31
C ARG A 299 -13.06 -34.85 -17.91
N VAL A 300 -12.93 -34.94 -19.24
CA VAL A 300 -12.51 -36.17 -19.93
C VAL A 300 -11.12 -36.61 -19.49
N LEU A 301 -10.17 -35.68 -19.35
CA LEU A 301 -8.82 -35.98 -18.87
C LEU A 301 -8.83 -36.51 -17.43
N VAL A 302 -9.60 -35.89 -16.54
CA VAL A 302 -9.73 -36.29 -15.13
C VAL A 302 -10.28 -37.70 -15.01
N VAL A 303 -11.27 -38.08 -15.82
CA VAL A 303 -11.79 -39.46 -15.87
C VAL A 303 -10.72 -40.42 -16.39
N ARG A 304 -10.02 -40.06 -17.47
CA ARG A 304 -8.98 -40.90 -18.08
C ARG A 304 -7.81 -41.19 -17.13
N GLU A 305 -7.44 -40.23 -16.29
CA GLU A 305 -6.35 -40.36 -15.31
C GLU A 305 -6.75 -41.10 -14.02
N GLY A 306 -7.96 -41.68 -13.96
CA GLY A 306 -8.40 -42.49 -12.82
C GLY A 306 -8.66 -41.69 -11.54
N VAL A 307 -9.03 -40.41 -11.66
CA VAL A 307 -9.34 -39.56 -10.50
C VAL A 307 -10.63 -40.00 -9.81
N PHE A 308 -11.53 -40.66 -10.54
CA PHE A 308 -12.77 -41.19 -9.98
C PHE A 308 -12.51 -42.18 -8.85
N GLU A 309 -11.64 -43.16 -9.10
CA GLU A 309 -11.25 -44.20 -8.14
C GLU A 309 -10.54 -43.61 -6.93
N ILE A 310 -9.68 -42.59 -7.16
CA ILE A 310 -9.05 -41.83 -6.08
C ILE A 310 -10.10 -41.15 -5.19
N CYS A 311 -11.11 -40.51 -5.79
CA CYS A 311 -12.17 -39.85 -5.03
C CYS A 311 -13.01 -40.85 -4.23
N VAL A 312 -13.28 -42.05 -4.77
CA VAL A 312 -14.00 -43.10 -4.04
C VAL A 312 -13.22 -43.53 -2.80
N GLY A 313 -11.91 -43.73 -2.91
CA GLY A 313 -11.06 -44.04 -1.75
C GLY A 313 -11.06 -42.91 -0.69
N LEU A 314 -11.14 -41.65 -1.13
CA LEU A 314 -11.22 -40.49 -0.23
C LEU A 314 -12.57 -40.32 0.47
N LEU A 315 -13.59 -41.13 0.16
CA LEU A 315 -14.87 -41.12 0.90
C LEU A 315 -14.74 -41.72 2.30
N GLU A 316 -13.69 -42.51 2.55
CA GLU A 316 -13.40 -43.11 3.86
C GLU A 316 -12.40 -42.28 4.69
N ASP A 317 -11.89 -41.16 4.15
CA ASP A 317 -10.92 -40.27 4.84
C ASP A 317 -11.51 -39.70 6.12
N ASP A 318 -10.74 -39.67 7.23
CA ASP A 318 -11.20 -39.15 8.53
C ASP A 318 -11.68 -37.69 8.48
N ASN A 319 -11.16 -36.89 7.55
CA ASN A 319 -11.49 -35.48 7.41
C ASN A 319 -12.78 -35.27 6.63
N GLU A 320 -13.82 -34.79 7.33
CA GLU A 320 -15.14 -34.55 6.74
C GLU A 320 -15.12 -33.62 5.51
N LYS A 321 -14.24 -32.62 5.47
CA LYS A 321 -14.14 -31.71 4.32
C LYS A 321 -13.53 -32.40 3.09
N VAL A 322 -12.59 -33.32 3.29
CA VAL A 322 -12.03 -34.14 2.21
C VAL A 322 -13.14 -35.01 1.61
N ARG A 323 -13.88 -35.75 2.45
CA ARG A 323 -15.01 -36.60 2.02
C ARG A 323 -16.05 -35.81 1.22
N ARG A 324 -16.46 -34.64 1.74
CA ARG A 324 -17.44 -33.76 1.06
C ARG A 324 -16.94 -33.28 -0.32
N ASN A 325 -15.69 -32.85 -0.41
CA ASN A 325 -15.10 -32.38 -1.68
C ASN A 325 -14.94 -33.53 -2.68
N ALA A 326 -14.56 -34.73 -2.21
CA ALA A 326 -14.42 -35.91 -3.05
C ALA A 326 -15.78 -36.34 -3.62
N ASN A 327 -16.82 -36.39 -2.79
CA ASN A 327 -18.19 -36.65 -3.24
C ASN A 327 -18.69 -35.61 -4.24
N SER A 328 -18.38 -34.33 -4.02
CA SER A 328 -18.74 -33.25 -4.95
C SER A 328 -18.07 -33.43 -6.32
N LEU A 329 -16.79 -33.83 -6.34
CA LEU A 329 -16.09 -34.12 -7.59
C LEU A 329 -16.65 -35.36 -8.28
N ILE A 330 -16.97 -36.44 -7.55
CA ILE A 330 -17.64 -37.63 -8.11
C ILE A 330 -18.94 -37.25 -8.83
N GLN A 331 -19.77 -36.41 -8.22
CA GLN A 331 -21.02 -35.95 -8.83
C GLN A 331 -20.79 -35.17 -10.13
N VAL A 332 -19.76 -34.31 -10.16
CA VAL A 332 -19.35 -33.58 -11.38
C VAL A 332 -18.89 -34.54 -12.48
N LEU A 333 -18.13 -35.58 -12.13
CA LEU A 333 -17.66 -36.59 -13.10
C LEU A 333 -18.80 -37.48 -13.62
N GLN A 334 -19.83 -37.74 -12.81
CA GLN A 334 -21.02 -38.50 -13.18
C GLN A 334 -22.09 -37.69 -13.95
N GLY A 335 -21.87 -36.39 -14.16
CA GLY A 335 -22.77 -35.55 -14.96
C GLY A 335 -24.07 -35.11 -14.27
N LYS A 336 -24.19 -35.23 -12.94
CA LYS A 336 -25.34 -34.66 -12.22
C LYS A 336 -25.21 -33.14 -12.16
N ARG A 337 -26.02 -32.42 -12.94
CA ARG A 337 -26.29 -30.99 -12.75
C ARG A 337 -26.75 -30.80 -11.30
N LEU A 338 -26.02 -29.98 -10.54
CA LEU A 338 -26.49 -29.46 -9.25
C LEU A 338 -27.77 -28.67 -9.53
N SER A 339 -28.92 -29.24 -9.18
CA SER A 339 -30.20 -28.54 -9.12
C SER A 339 -30.30 -27.85 -7.76
N LEU A 340 -30.10 -26.53 -7.75
CA LEU A 340 -30.99 -25.51 -7.19
C LEU A 340 -30.38 -24.12 -7.45
#